data_AF-A0AA39VAQ5-F1
#
_entry.id   AF-A0AA39VAQ5-F1
#
_cell.length_a   1.000
_cell.length_b   1.000
_cell.length_c   1.000
_cell.angle_alpha   90.00
_cell.angle_beta   90.00
_cell.angle_gamma   90.00
#
_symmetry.space_group_name_H-M   'P 1'
#
loop_
_entity.id
_entity.type
_entity.pdbx_description
1 polymer ?
#
loop_
_entity_poly.entity_id
_entity_poly.type
_entity_poly.pdbx_seq_one_letter_code
_entity_poly.pdbx_strand_id
1 'polypeptide(L)' 'MASASKSIVAELNKGEKLNGDNYEMWHRKVQLILEEQEALETLTNTMVEPPAGNTAQHRRDMETYQT' A
#
# COMPACT_ATOMS: atom_id res chain seq x y z
N MET A 1 -12.52 1.06 -1.40
CA MET A 1 -12.10 2.47 -1.56
C MET A 1 -10.96 2.51 -2.57
N ALA A 2 -10.96 3.45 -3.51
CA ALA A 2 -9.78 3.64 -4.38
C ALA A 2 -8.63 4.17 -3.51
N SER A 3 -7.44 3.58 -3.62
CA SER A 3 -6.24 4.10 -2.96
C SER A 3 -5.96 5.52 -3.47
N ALA A 4 -5.62 6.44 -2.56
CA ALA A 4 -5.33 7.85 -2.90
C ALA A 4 -4.25 7.95 -3.99
N SER A 5 -3.26 7.07 -3.93
CA SER A 5 -2.15 6.93 -4.88
C SER A 5 -2.62 6.67 -6.31
N LYS A 6 -3.64 5.82 -6.48
CA LYS A 6 -4.24 5.57 -7.80
C LYS A 6 -4.90 6.82 -8.38
N SER A 7 -5.55 7.63 -7.54
CA SER A 7 -6.14 8.89 -7.97
C SER A 7 -5.06 9.90 -8.37
N ILE A 8 -3.99 10.01 -7.59
CA ILE A 8 -2.90 10.96 -7.85
C ILE A 8 -2.17 10.61 -9.15
N VAL A 9 -1.88 9.32 -9.39
CA VAL A 9 -1.29 8.86 -10.66
C VAL A 9 -2.23 9.14 -11.84
N ALA A 10 -3.54 8.96 -11.66
CA ALA A 10 -4.51 9.31 -12.71
C ALA A 10 -4.49 10.80 -13.04
N GLU A 11 -4.42 11.69 -12.04
CA GLU A 11 -4.27 13.13 -12.27
C GLU A 11 -2.95 13.48 -12.96
N LEU A 12 -1.83 12.85 -12.56
CA LEU A 12 -0.53 13.04 -13.21
C LEU A 12 -0.56 12.68 -14.70
N ASN A 13 -1.40 11.72 -15.09
CA ASN A 13 -1.55 11.28 -16.48
C ASN A 13 -2.50 12.14 -17.32
N LYS A 14 -3.24 13.09 -16.73
CA LYS A 14 -4.12 14.01 -17.46
C LYS A 14 -3.40 15.21 -18.08
N GLY A 15 -2.14 15.43 -17.72
CA GLY A 15 -1.33 16.55 -18.19
C GLY A 15 -0.78 16.36 -19.61
N GLU A 16 0.38 16.97 -19.87
CA GLU A 16 1.08 16.79 -21.15
C GLU A 16 1.40 15.32 -21.44
N LYS A 17 1.33 14.95 -22.72
CA LYS A 17 1.74 13.63 -23.17
C LYS A 17 3.22 13.41 -22.86
N LEU A 18 3.53 12.22 -22.35
CA LEU A 18 4.90 11.85 -22.03
C LEU A 18 5.78 11.77 -23.28
N ASN A 19 6.99 12.29 -23.15
CA ASN A 19 8.05 12.30 -24.14
C ASN A 19 9.41 12.16 -23.44
N GLY A 20 10.52 12.18 -24.19
CA GLY A 20 11.85 12.01 -23.63
C GLY A 20 12.25 13.06 -22.58
N ASP A 21 11.68 14.26 -22.64
CA ASP A 21 12.07 15.37 -21.77
C ASP A 21 11.36 15.33 -20.41
N ASN A 22 10.12 14.83 -20.37
CA ASN A 22 9.29 14.83 -19.15
C ASN A 22 9.10 13.44 -18.51
N TYR A 23 9.50 12.36 -19.20
CA TYR A 23 9.30 10.98 -18.73
C TYR A 23 10.03 10.69 -17.41
N GLU A 24 11.31 11.07 -17.29
CA GLU A 24 12.12 10.77 -16.10
C GLU A 24 11.52 11.37 -14.82
N MET A 25 11.04 12.62 -14.90
CA MET A 25 10.40 13.27 -13.77
C MET A 25 9.05 12.62 -13.44
N TRP A 26 8.26 12.28 -14.45
CA TRP A 26 7.00 11.56 -14.25
C TRP A 26 7.23 10.20 -13.58
N HIS A 27 8.20 9.43 -14.08
CA HIS A 27 8.56 8.11 -13.55
C HIS A 27 8.92 8.21 -12.07
N ARG A 28 9.80 9.15 -11.71
CA ARG A 28 10.22 9.34 -10.32
C ARG A 28 9.08 9.76 -9.40
N LYS A 29 8.14 10.60 -9.87
CA LYS A 29 6.94 10.98 -9.10
C LYS A 29 6.04 9.78 -8.85
N VAL A 30 5.78 8.98 -9.88
CA VAL A 30 4.97 7.76 -9.75
C VAL A 30 5.62 6.76 -8.80
N GLN A 31 6.93 6.56 -8.92
CA GLN A 31 7.68 5.68 -8.01
C GLN A 31 7.53 6.10 -6.54
N LEU A 32 7.77 7.38 -6.23
CA LEU A 32 7.63 7.91 -4.85
C LEU A 32 6.22 7.69 -4.29
N ILE A 33 5.19 7.96 -5.09
CA ILE A 33 3.79 7.76 -4.68
C ILE A 33 3.51 6.28 -4.33
N LEU A 34 4.07 5.35 -5.10
CA LEU A 34 3.89 3.92 -4.86
C LEU A 34 4.66 3.45 -3.62
N GLU A 35 5.90 3.91 -3.43
CA GLU A 35 6.72 3.61 -2.25
C GLU A 35 6.06 4.14 -0.97
N GLU A 36 5.51 5.36 -0.99
CA GLU A 36 4.77 5.93 0.15
C GLU A 36 3.49 5.14 0.45
N GLN A 37 2.75 4.71 -0.58
CA GLN A 37 1.57 3.87 -0.40
C GLN A 37 1.91 2.52 0.23
N GLU A 38 2.97 1.87 -0.25
CA GLU A 38 3.44 0.58 0.27
C GLU A 38 3.92 0.70 1.72
N ALA A 39 4.66 1.76 2.04
CA ALA A 39 5.09 2.04 3.41
C ALA A 39 3.89 2.28 4.34
N LEU A 40 2.90 3.04 3.88
CA LEU A 40 1.67 3.29 4.63
C LEU A 40 0.85 1.99 4.83
N GLU A 41 0.70 1.18 3.79
CA GLU A 41 0.04 -0.13 3.88
C GLU A 41 0.76 -1.03 4.86
N THR A 42 2.09 -1.07 4.84
CA THR A 42 2.89 -1.86 5.78
C THR A 42 2.70 -1.39 7.23
N LEU A 43 2.68 -0.08 7.47
CA LEU A 43 2.46 0.51 8.80
C LEU A 43 1.03 0.30 9.31
N THR A 44 0.06 0.36 8.42
CA THR A 44 -1.38 0.24 8.75
C THR A 44 -1.88 -1.20 8.67
N ASN A 45 -1.02 -2.14 8.28
CA ASN A 45 -1.33 -3.56 8.31
C ASN A 45 -1.45 -4.03 9.76
N THR A 46 -2.65 -3.90 10.32
CA THR A 46 -2.97 -4.41 11.64
C THR A 46 -2.92 -5.92 11.61
N MET A 47 -2.40 -6.55 12.67
CA MET A 47 -2.64 -7.98 12.87
C MET A 47 -4.15 -8.25 12.76
N VAL A 48 -4.52 -9.27 12.02
CA VAL A 48 -5.93 -9.67 11.86
C VAL A 48 -6.25 -10.67 12.96
N GLU A 49 -7.45 -10.57 13.54
CA GLU A 49 -7.91 -11.54 14.52
C GLU A 49 -7.86 -12.96 13.89
N PRO A 50 -7.13 -13.90 14.51
CA PRO A 50 -7.07 -15.27 14.04
C PRO A 50 -8.47 -15.91 13.96
N PRO A 51 -8.76 -16.71 12.93
CA PRO A 51 -10.03 -17.41 12.83
C PRO A 51 -10.23 -18.34 14.02
N ALA A 52 -11.49 -18.49 14.47
CA ALA A 52 -11.84 -19.33 15.61
C ALA A 52 -11.31 -20.77 15.44
N GLY A 53 -10.67 -21.29 16.49
CA GLY A 53 -10.11 -22.64 16.49
C GLY A 53 -9.82 -23.14 17.90
N ASN A 54 -9.42 -24.41 18.03
CA ASN A 54 -9.02 -25.00 19.32
C ASN A 54 -7.61 -25.61 19.30
N THR A 55 -6.90 -25.46 18.19
CA THR A 55 -5.57 -26.05 18.02
C THR A 55 -4.54 -25.30 18.87
N ALA A 56 -3.42 -25.96 19.16
CA ALA A 56 -2.28 -25.29 19.79
C ALA A 56 -1.75 -24.10 18.96
N GLN A 57 -1.93 -24.14 17.64
CA GLN A 57 -1.59 -23.02 16.75
C GLN A 57 -2.53 -21.83 16.97
N HIS A 58 -3.84 -22.06 17.02
CA HIS A 58 -4.82 -20.98 17.25
C HIS A 58 -4.55 -20.21 18.54
N ARG A 59 -4.20 -20.90 19.64
CA ARG A 59 -3.83 -20.23 20.91
C ARG A 59 -2.63 -19.29 20.75
N ARG A 60 -1.56 -19.72 20.07
CA ARG A 60 -0.36 -18.91 19.84
C ARG A 60 -0.66 -17.70 18.97
N ASP A 61 -1.47 -17.88 17.92
CA ASP A 61 -1.86 -16.79 17.03
C ASP A 61 -2.73 -15.76 17.78
N MET A 62 -3.65 -16.21 18.65
CA MET A 62 -4.48 -15.34 19.50
C MET A 62 -3.68 -14.58 20.55
N GLU A 63 -2.72 -15.24 21.22
CA GLU A 63 -1.81 -14.60 22.16
C GLU A 63 -0.99 -13.49 21.49
N THR A 64 -0.54 -13.73 20.24
CA THR A 64 0.21 -12.72 19.46
C THR A 64 -0.69 -11.56 19.05
N TYR A 65 -1.96 -11.80 18.70
CA TYR A 65 -2.93 -10.76 18.33
C TYR A 65 -3.34 -9.86 19.51
N GLN A 66 -3.36 -10.40 20.73
CA GLN A 66 -3.81 -9.68 21.93
C GLN A 66 -2.71 -8.90 22.67
N THR A 67 -1.45 -8.99 22.22
CA THR A 67 -0.29 -8.29 22.81
C THR A 67 -0.10 -6.91 22.18
#